data_AF-W6MRH4-F1
#
_entry.id   AF-W6MRH4-F1
#
_cell.length_a   1.000
_cell.length_b   1.000
_cell.length_c   1.000
_cell.angle_alpha   90.00
_cell.angle_beta   90.00
_cell.angle_gamma   90.00
#
_symmetry.space_group_name_H-M   'P 1'
#
loop_
_entity.id
_entity.type
_entity.pdbx_description
1 polymer ?
#
loop_
_entity_poly.entity_id
_entity_poly.type
_entity_poly.pdbx_seq_one_letter_code
_entity_poly.pdbx_strand_id
1 'polypeptide(L)'
;MGWVPFRQGGKKFDADKFEKELKGLSGKITANDKKLIKLRRDRETYMRAVILYPLSVYFAFLAYIFYLRSDWTDLSWYEWLAVVLLPVGFGHLRKLIGMWYDRTSRIVTGNLEKLREEHEEKIQELKEQSRFDRTAELLKRFGTGEDIAEMEREKEEILKTREEYFRLLEQGESQKSAIAKIGGQSGGSNSVYDAFVNMMIGPDETSAEQRYALICQKCHRHNGLAPPGTFPHLVSYECPGCGTMNGAVSSPKSDLVSTPSEISEEDREREDEI
;
A
#
# COMPACT_ATOMS: atom_id res chain seq x y z
N MET A 1 -29.72 -2.67 -63.76
CA MET A 1 -29.09 -3.08 -62.48
C MET A 1 -28.63 -1.82 -61.76
N GLY A 2 -29.39 -1.36 -60.77
CA GLY A 2 -29.04 -0.17 -59.99
C GLY A 2 -28.27 -0.58 -58.74
N TRP A 3 -27.00 -0.20 -58.66
CA TRP A 3 -26.13 -0.41 -57.50
C TRP A 3 -26.42 0.72 -56.51
N VAL A 4 -26.95 0.41 -55.32
CA VAL A 4 -27.18 1.41 -54.27
C VAL A 4 -25.93 1.43 -53.37
N PRO A 5 -25.26 2.58 -53.18
CA PRO A 5 -24.10 2.66 -52.31
C PRO A 5 -24.57 2.70 -50.86
N PHE A 6 -24.28 1.64 -50.12
CA PHE A 6 -24.53 1.55 -48.69
C PHE A 6 -23.53 2.44 -47.94
N ARG A 7 -23.90 3.70 -47.72
CA ARG A 7 -23.11 4.66 -46.94
C ARG A 7 -23.56 4.63 -45.47
N GLN A 8 -23.03 3.69 -44.70
CA GLN A 8 -23.13 3.74 -43.23
C GLN A 8 -22.05 4.66 -42.67
N GLY A 9 -22.41 5.92 -42.44
CA GLY A 9 -21.64 6.83 -41.60
C GLY A 9 -21.92 6.55 -40.13
N GLY A 10 -21.29 5.53 -39.56
CA GLY A 10 -21.28 5.32 -38.11
C GLY A 10 -20.46 6.41 -37.43
N LYS A 11 -20.95 6.98 -36.32
CA LYS A 11 -20.14 7.85 -35.45
C LYS A 11 -18.90 7.07 -35.02
N LYS A 12 -17.70 7.65 -35.20
CA LYS A 12 -16.45 7.00 -34.78
C LYS A 12 -16.42 6.92 -33.25
N PHE A 13 -16.07 5.74 -32.74
CA PHE A 13 -15.86 5.51 -31.31
C PHE A 13 -14.51 6.13 -30.90
N ASP A 14 -14.54 7.08 -29.95
CA ASP A 14 -13.35 7.78 -29.46
C ASP A 14 -12.82 7.13 -28.17
N ALA A 15 -11.92 6.15 -28.32
CA ALA A 15 -11.35 5.39 -27.20
C ALA A 15 -10.61 6.27 -26.17
N ASP A 16 -9.81 7.23 -26.65
CA ASP A 16 -8.94 8.07 -25.80
C ASP A 16 -9.75 8.95 -24.82
N LYS A 17 -10.96 9.38 -25.23
CA LYS A 17 -11.86 10.15 -24.37
C LYS A 17 -12.38 9.30 -23.21
N PHE A 18 -12.80 8.06 -23.50
CA PHE A 18 -13.25 7.11 -22.48
C PHE A 18 -12.14 6.73 -21.52
N GLU A 19 -10.91 6.52 -22.02
CA GLU A 19 -9.76 6.22 -21.18
C GLU A 19 -9.52 7.35 -20.16
N LYS A 20 -9.55 8.60 -20.62
CA LYS A 20 -9.36 9.76 -19.75
C LYS A 20 -10.46 9.91 -18.71
N GLU A 21 -11.72 9.68 -19.08
CA GLU A 21 -12.86 9.74 -18.16
C GLU A 21 -12.81 8.60 -17.12
N LEU A 22 -12.54 7.36 -17.54
CA LEU A 22 -12.40 6.19 -16.66
C LEU A 22 -11.21 6.33 -15.70
N LYS A 23 -10.08 6.86 -16.19
CA LYS A 23 -8.92 7.18 -15.35
C LYS A 23 -9.26 8.24 -14.31
N GLY A 24 -10.06 9.24 -14.70
CA GLY A 24 -10.59 10.25 -13.79
C GLY A 24 -11.49 9.67 -12.69
N LEU A 25 -12.44 8.80 -13.05
CA LEU A 25 -13.32 8.12 -12.10
C LEU A 25 -12.55 7.20 -11.15
N SER A 26 -11.68 6.35 -11.71
CA SER A 26 -10.80 5.46 -10.93
C SER A 26 -9.93 6.24 -9.94
N GLY A 27 -9.40 7.40 -10.35
CA GLY A 27 -8.66 8.30 -9.46
C GLY A 27 -9.51 8.85 -8.31
N LYS A 28 -10.76 9.23 -8.55
CA LYS A 28 -11.67 9.68 -7.49
C LYS A 28 -12.12 8.55 -6.57
N ILE A 29 -12.33 7.34 -7.08
CA ILE A 29 -12.68 6.15 -6.30
C ILE A 29 -11.54 5.83 -5.33
N THR A 30 -10.30 5.69 -5.84
CA THR A 30 -9.13 5.40 -5.00
C THR A 30 -8.87 6.48 -3.94
N ALA A 31 -9.08 7.75 -4.27
CA ALA A 31 -8.98 8.84 -3.30
C ALA A 31 -10.04 8.76 -2.19
N ASN A 32 -11.29 8.39 -2.52
CA ASN A 32 -12.35 8.21 -1.52
C ASN A 32 -12.15 6.94 -0.69
N ASP A 33 -11.72 5.83 -1.29
CA ASP A 33 -11.35 4.60 -0.57
C ASP A 33 -10.23 4.88 0.45
N LYS A 34 -9.20 5.64 0.07
CA LYS A 34 -8.13 6.07 0.98
C LYS A 34 -8.64 6.93 2.13
N LYS A 35 -9.55 7.88 1.86
CA LYS A 35 -10.20 8.71 2.89
C LYS A 35 -11.01 7.85 3.85
N LEU A 36 -11.75 6.88 3.33
CA LEU A 36 -12.58 5.96 4.11
C LEU A 36 -11.74 5.06 5.02
N ILE A 37 -10.63 4.50 4.52
CA ILE A 37 -9.68 3.72 5.32
C ILE A 37 -9.07 4.57 6.43
N LYS A 38 -8.72 5.84 6.14
CA LYS A 38 -8.21 6.77 7.15
C LYS A 38 -9.25 7.02 8.25
N LEU A 39 -10.49 7.34 7.88
CA LEU A 39 -11.59 7.55 8.83
C LEU A 39 -11.88 6.32 9.69
N ARG A 40 -11.83 5.10 9.13
CA ARG A 40 -12.01 3.87 9.90
C ARG A 40 -10.90 3.66 10.92
N ARG A 41 -9.65 3.83 10.49
CA ARG A 41 -8.47 3.69 11.36
C ARG A 41 -8.49 4.70 12.51
N ASP A 42 -8.75 5.96 12.17
CA ASP A 42 -8.82 7.05 13.14
C ASP A 42 -9.97 6.83 14.13
N ARG A 43 -11.12 6.28 13.69
CA ARG A 43 -12.24 5.92 14.56
C ARG A 43 -11.83 4.89 15.62
N GLU A 44 -11.08 3.85 15.26
CA GLU A 44 -10.68 2.80 16.21
C GLU A 44 -9.70 3.31 17.28
N THR A 45 -8.69 4.07 16.87
CA THR A 45 -7.72 4.66 17.82
C THR A 45 -8.37 5.71 18.70
N TYR A 46 -9.21 6.56 18.11
CA TYR A 46 -9.93 7.61 18.83
C TYR A 46 -10.96 7.06 19.81
N MET A 47 -11.75 6.05 19.42
CA MET A 47 -12.74 5.45 20.32
C MET A 47 -12.09 4.78 21.54
N ARG A 48 -10.94 4.12 21.36
CA ARG A 48 -10.16 3.57 22.48
C ARG A 48 -9.65 4.68 23.41
N ALA A 49 -9.08 5.75 22.86
CA ALA A 49 -8.59 6.88 23.65
C ALA A 49 -9.74 7.57 24.43
N VAL A 50 -10.87 7.79 23.78
CA VAL A 50 -12.08 8.37 24.39
C VAL A 50 -12.61 7.48 25.51
N ILE A 51 -12.47 6.15 25.47
CA ILE A 51 -12.90 5.31 26.60
C ILE A 51 -11.85 5.28 27.72
N LEU A 52 -10.57 5.15 27.39
CA LEU A 52 -9.50 4.94 28.36
C LEU A 52 -9.17 6.19 29.18
N TYR A 53 -9.10 7.38 28.56
CA TYR A 53 -8.78 8.63 29.25
C TYR A 53 -9.75 8.99 30.39
N PRO A 54 -11.07 9.13 30.19
CA PRO A 54 -12.00 9.46 31.27
C PRO A 54 -12.08 8.35 32.33
N LEU A 55 -11.87 7.08 31.95
CA LEU A 55 -11.84 5.97 32.89
C LEU A 55 -10.64 6.09 33.82
N SER A 56 -9.47 6.44 33.28
CA SER A 56 -8.27 6.72 34.08
C SER A 56 -8.44 7.95 34.98
N VAL A 57 -9.04 9.03 34.47
CA VAL A 57 -9.32 10.26 35.23
C VAL A 57 -10.34 9.99 36.34
N TYR A 58 -11.39 9.23 36.07
CA TYR A 58 -12.40 8.84 37.06
C TYR A 58 -11.80 7.95 38.15
N PHE A 59 -10.94 6.99 37.79
CA PHE A 59 -10.24 6.17 38.76
C PHE A 59 -9.30 6.99 39.65
N ALA A 60 -8.54 7.93 39.07
CA ALA A 60 -7.69 8.86 39.84
C ALA A 60 -8.51 9.76 40.77
N PHE A 61 -9.69 10.22 40.33
CA PHE A 61 -10.63 11.00 41.14
C PHE A 61 -11.14 10.20 42.35
N LEU A 62 -11.51 8.94 42.15
CA LEU A 62 -11.90 8.06 43.26
C LEU A 62 -10.73 7.77 44.21
N ALA A 63 -9.53 7.54 43.68
CA ALA A 63 -8.32 7.34 44.49
C ALA A 63 -7.94 8.60 45.30
N TYR A 64 -8.17 9.78 44.74
CA TYR A 64 -7.96 11.06 45.43
C TYR A 64 -8.92 11.22 46.62
N ILE A 65 -10.21 10.94 46.42
CA ILE A 65 -11.20 10.95 47.51
C ILE A 65 -10.82 9.93 48.59
N PHE A 66 -10.44 8.72 48.19
CA PHE A 66 -10.00 7.66 49.09
C PHE A 66 -8.77 8.05 49.93
N TYR A 67 -7.79 8.71 49.32
CA TYR A 67 -6.53 9.08 49.99
C TYR A 67 -6.71 10.22 50.99
N LEU A 68 -7.56 11.21 50.65
CA LEU A 68 -7.76 12.40 51.49
C LEU A 68 -8.78 12.20 52.61
N ARG A 69 -9.65 11.20 52.50
CA ARG A 69 -10.77 11.01 53.43
C ARG A 69 -10.82 9.56 53.90
N SER A 70 -10.37 9.35 55.14
CA SER A 70 -10.39 8.05 55.82
C SER A 70 -11.80 7.61 56.22
N ASP A 71 -12.73 8.56 56.44
CA ASP A 71 -14.11 8.27 56.87
C ASP A 71 -15.08 8.42 55.70
N TRP A 72 -15.66 7.28 55.29
CA TRP A 72 -16.46 7.13 54.07
C TRP A 72 -17.89 7.67 54.17
N THR A 73 -18.30 8.14 55.36
CA THR A 73 -19.69 8.50 55.65
C THR A 73 -19.98 10.00 55.51
N ASP A 74 -18.96 10.84 55.37
CA ASP A 74 -19.11 12.31 55.37
C ASP A 74 -19.11 12.93 53.95
N LEU A 75 -19.49 12.14 52.94
CA LEU A 75 -19.49 12.58 51.56
C LEU A 75 -20.70 13.48 51.29
N SER A 76 -20.45 14.74 50.93
CA SER A 76 -21.50 15.72 50.70
C SER A 76 -22.30 15.40 49.43
N TRP A 77 -23.57 15.81 49.36
CA TRP A 77 -24.46 15.47 48.24
C TRP A 77 -23.96 15.93 46.86
N TYR A 78 -23.20 17.03 46.80
CA TYR A 78 -22.58 17.51 45.55
C TYR A 78 -21.42 16.64 45.08
N GLU A 79 -20.70 15.96 45.98
CA GLU A 79 -19.64 15.01 45.63
C GLU A 79 -20.23 13.74 45.03
N TRP A 80 -21.34 13.25 45.59
CA TRP A 80 -22.14 12.17 44.98
C TRP A 80 -22.66 12.53 43.59
N LEU A 81 -23.13 13.77 43.41
CA LEU A 81 -23.53 14.28 42.10
C LEU A 81 -22.36 14.30 41.12
N ALA A 82 -21.18 14.74 41.53
CA ALA A 82 -20.00 14.75 40.66
C ALA A 82 -19.59 13.34 40.21
N VAL A 83 -19.64 12.36 41.13
CA VAL A 83 -19.34 10.94 40.84
C VAL A 83 -20.30 10.36 39.80
N VAL A 84 -21.59 10.70 39.86
CA VAL A 84 -22.60 10.19 38.93
C VAL A 84 -22.63 10.97 37.60
N LEU A 85 -22.46 12.29 37.65
CA LEU A 85 -22.57 13.15 36.47
C LEU A 85 -21.38 13.01 35.53
N LEU A 86 -20.16 12.76 36.03
CA LEU A 86 -18.97 12.61 35.19
C LEU A 86 -19.09 11.43 34.20
N PRO A 87 -19.43 10.20 34.63
CA PRO A 87 -19.65 9.07 33.72
C PRO A 87 -20.82 9.29 32.75
N VAL A 88 -21.91 9.90 33.21
CA VAL A 88 -23.10 10.16 32.39
C VAL A 88 -22.78 11.19 31.30
N GLY A 89 -22.21 12.33 31.67
CA GLY A 89 -21.79 13.38 30.74
C GLY A 89 -20.78 12.87 29.72
N PHE A 90 -19.82 12.07 30.17
CA PHE A 90 -18.85 11.43 29.28
C PHE A 90 -19.51 10.45 28.29
N GLY A 91 -20.46 9.64 28.76
CA GLY A 91 -21.23 8.72 27.93
C GLY A 91 -22.02 9.43 26.83
N HIS A 92 -22.62 10.58 27.14
CA HIS A 92 -23.30 11.43 26.17
C HIS A 92 -22.33 12.03 25.15
N LEU A 93 -21.20 12.57 25.58
CA LEU A 93 -20.17 13.11 24.70
C LEU A 93 -19.65 12.03 23.73
N ARG A 94 -19.34 10.83 24.23
CA ARG A 94 -18.94 9.67 23.42
C ARG A 94 -20.00 9.32 22.37
N LYS A 95 -21.28 9.33 22.75
CA LYS A 95 -22.39 9.03 21.84
C LYS A 95 -22.51 10.09 20.73
N LEU A 96 -22.37 11.37 21.07
CA LEU A 96 -22.39 12.47 20.09
C LEU A 96 -21.25 12.34 19.09
N ILE A 97 -20.03 12.08 19.58
CA ILE A 97 -18.87 11.94 18.71
C ILE A 97 -19.00 10.69 17.81
N GLY A 98 -19.44 9.56 18.36
CA GLY A 98 -19.73 8.36 17.56
C GLY A 98 -20.78 8.60 16.49
N MET A 99 -21.87 9.28 16.83
CA MET A 99 -22.92 9.64 15.88
C MET A 99 -22.38 10.54 14.75
N TRP A 100 -21.50 11.49 15.07
CA TRP A 100 -20.85 12.35 14.08
C TRP A 100 -19.95 11.54 13.13
N TYR A 101 -19.07 10.69 13.66
CA TYR A 101 -18.20 9.83 12.82
C TYR A 101 -19.02 8.87 11.95
N ASP A 102 -20.06 8.25 12.50
CA ASP A 102 -20.92 7.35 11.75
C ASP A 102 -21.70 8.12 10.65
N ARG A 103 -22.11 9.37 10.92
CA ARG A 103 -22.75 10.22 9.91
C ARG A 103 -21.77 10.59 8.79
N THR A 104 -20.57 11.02 9.14
CA THR A 104 -19.51 11.34 8.16
C THR A 104 -19.15 10.11 7.34
N SER A 105 -19.02 8.95 7.97
CA SER A 105 -18.77 7.67 7.30
C SER A 105 -19.85 7.37 6.27
N ARG A 106 -21.14 7.49 6.64
CA ARG A 106 -22.28 7.29 5.73
C ARG A 106 -22.29 8.24 4.53
N ILE A 107 -21.86 9.49 4.72
CA ILE A 107 -21.78 10.46 3.62
C ILE A 107 -20.67 10.05 2.63
N VAL A 108 -19.50 9.65 3.15
CA VAL A 108 -18.37 9.24 2.32
C VAL A 108 -18.66 7.93 1.59
N THR A 109 -19.27 6.94 2.26
CA THR A 109 -19.69 5.68 1.62
C THR A 109 -20.72 5.94 0.52
N GLY A 110 -21.72 6.78 0.77
CA GLY A 110 -22.74 7.10 -0.24
C GLY A 110 -22.18 7.82 -1.46
N ASN A 111 -21.18 8.71 -1.28
CA ASN A 111 -20.49 9.31 -2.42
C ASN A 111 -19.68 8.27 -3.20
N LEU A 112 -19.01 7.35 -2.50
CA LEU A 112 -18.21 6.31 -3.12
C LEU A 112 -19.06 5.34 -3.94
N GLU A 113 -20.24 4.97 -3.43
CA GLU A 113 -21.23 4.17 -4.15
C GLU A 113 -21.66 4.86 -5.45
N LYS A 114 -21.99 6.16 -5.40
CA LYS A 114 -22.32 6.95 -6.61
C LYS A 114 -21.19 6.95 -7.64
N LEU A 115 -19.94 7.09 -7.20
CA LEU A 115 -18.79 7.07 -8.10
C LEU A 115 -18.58 5.69 -8.75
N ARG A 116 -18.90 4.59 -8.03
CA ARG A 116 -18.86 3.24 -8.58
C ARG A 116 -20.00 3.00 -9.56
N GLU A 117 -21.18 3.50 -9.26
CA GLU A 117 -22.33 3.47 -10.16
C GLU A 117 -22.04 4.22 -11.46
N GLU A 118 -21.49 5.44 -11.39
CA GLU A 118 -21.03 6.18 -12.58
C GLU A 118 -19.98 5.40 -13.38
N HIS A 119 -19.10 4.65 -12.70
CA HIS A 119 -18.07 3.84 -13.36
C HIS A 119 -18.69 2.63 -14.08
N GLU A 120 -19.65 1.95 -13.46
CA GLU A 120 -20.38 0.83 -14.05
C GLU A 120 -21.23 1.27 -15.24
N GLU A 121 -21.94 2.40 -15.11
CA GLU A 121 -22.72 3.00 -16.20
C GLU A 121 -21.82 3.33 -17.40
N LYS A 122 -20.64 3.90 -17.16
CA LYS A 122 -19.68 4.20 -18.23
C LYS A 122 -19.11 2.96 -18.90
N ILE A 123 -18.88 1.88 -18.16
CA ILE A 123 -18.49 0.59 -18.74
C ILE A 123 -19.64 0.02 -19.59
N GLN A 124 -20.88 0.19 -19.16
CA GLN A 124 -22.04 -0.27 -19.92
C GLN A 124 -22.21 0.54 -21.22
N GLU A 125 -22.05 1.86 -21.16
CA GLU A 125 -22.04 2.73 -22.34
C GLU A 125 -20.94 2.29 -23.33
N LEU A 126 -19.75 1.96 -22.82
CA LEU A 126 -18.64 1.43 -23.62
C LEU A 126 -19.02 0.10 -24.30
N LYS A 127 -19.65 -0.83 -23.59
CA LYS A 127 -20.09 -2.14 -24.14
C LYS A 127 -21.17 -1.98 -25.21
N GLU A 128 -22.09 -1.04 -25.03
CA GLU A 128 -23.16 -0.77 -25.98
C GLU A 128 -22.60 -0.15 -27.27
N GLN A 129 -21.74 0.88 -27.14
CA GLN A 129 -21.11 1.53 -28.29
C GLN A 129 -20.18 0.58 -29.07
N SER A 130 -19.45 -0.30 -28.37
CA SER A 130 -18.62 -1.34 -29.00
C SER A 130 -19.43 -2.55 -29.50
N ARG A 131 -20.75 -2.60 -29.26
CA ARG A 131 -21.63 -3.75 -29.54
C ARG A 131 -21.12 -5.06 -28.94
N PHE A 132 -20.40 -4.98 -27.83
CA PHE A 132 -19.72 -6.10 -27.19
C PHE A 132 -20.69 -7.23 -26.83
N ASP A 133 -21.83 -6.89 -26.21
CA ASP A 133 -22.82 -7.87 -25.78
C ASP A 133 -23.51 -8.55 -26.96
N ARG A 134 -23.77 -7.80 -28.05
CA ARG A 134 -24.32 -8.37 -29.29
C ARG A 134 -23.35 -9.35 -29.94
N THR A 135 -22.06 -9.02 -29.98
CA THR A 135 -21.05 -9.94 -30.52
C THR A 135 -20.91 -11.17 -29.63
N ALA A 136 -20.90 -11.02 -28.31
CA ALA A 136 -20.85 -12.14 -27.37
C ALA A 136 -22.10 -13.03 -27.46
N GLU A 137 -23.30 -12.45 -27.61
CA GLU A 137 -24.54 -13.18 -27.77
C GLU A 137 -24.62 -13.91 -29.13
N LEU A 138 -24.13 -13.30 -30.20
CA LEU A 138 -24.03 -13.95 -31.52
C LEU A 138 -23.05 -15.11 -31.48
N LEU A 139 -21.88 -14.94 -30.88
CA LEU A 139 -20.94 -16.04 -30.63
C LEU A 139 -21.57 -17.14 -29.78
N LYS A 140 -22.40 -16.79 -28.80
CA LYS A 140 -23.09 -17.79 -27.98
C LYS A 140 -24.20 -18.54 -28.75
N ARG A 141 -24.88 -17.88 -29.67
CA ARG A 141 -25.99 -18.47 -30.45
C ARG A 141 -25.53 -19.28 -31.65
N PHE A 142 -24.41 -18.89 -32.26
CA PHE A 142 -23.89 -19.50 -33.47
C PHE A 142 -22.54 -20.19 -33.27
N GLY A 143 -21.93 -20.07 -32.09
CA GLY A 143 -20.80 -20.90 -31.67
C GLY A 143 -21.25 -22.35 -31.66
N THR A 144 -20.39 -23.23 -32.17
CA THR A 144 -20.69 -24.66 -32.13
C THR A 144 -20.75 -25.12 -30.67
N GLY A 145 -21.46 -26.23 -30.38
CA GLY A 145 -21.53 -26.75 -29.01
C GLY A 145 -20.15 -27.04 -28.40
N GLU A 146 -19.14 -27.24 -29.24
CA GLU A 146 -17.74 -27.41 -28.87
C GLU A 146 -17.07 -26.08 -28.49
N ASP A 147 -17.26 -25.01 -29.27
CA ASP A 147 -16.72 -23.67 -28.98
C ASP A 147 -17.29 -23.07 -27.68
N ILE A 148 -18.57 -23.33 -27.39
CA ILE A 148 -19.22 -22.86 -26.16
C ILE A 148 -18.63 -23.56 -24.95
N ALA A 149 -18.43 -24.88 -25.05
CA ALA A 149 -17.80 -25.67 -24.00
C ALA A 149 -16.32 -25.30 -23.79
N GLU A 150 -15.63 -24.80 -24.82
CA GLU A 150 -14.27 -24.27 -24.72
C GLU A 150 -14.23 -22.93 -23.98
N MET A 151 -15.10 -21.98 -24.33
CA MET A 151 -15.20 -20.69 -23.64
C MET A 151 -15.57 -20.84 -22.14
N GLU A 152 -16.42 -21.81 -21.79
CA GLU A 152 -16.76 -22.11 -20.40
C GLU A 152 -15.55 -22.67 -19.63
N ARG A 153 -14.77 -23.55 -20.26
CA ARG A 153 -13.52 -24.08 -19.69
C ARG A 153 -12.47 -22.99 -19.48
N GLU A 154 -12.25 -22.13 -20.47
CA GLU A 154 -11.32 -21.00 -20.36
C GLU A 154 -11.75 -20.04 -19.24
N LYS A 155 -13.05 -19.76 -19.12
CA LYS A 155 -13.59 -18.95 -18.03
C LYS A 155 -13.32 -19.58 -16.66
N GLU A 156 -13.49 -20.89 -16.52
CA GLU A 156 -13.16 -21.62 -15.29
C GLU A 156 -11.66 -21.58 -14.98
N GLU A 157 -10.80 -21.69 -15.98
CA GLU A 157 -9.35 -21.57 -15.83
C GLU A 157 -8.94 -20.17 -15.39
N ILE A 158 -9.54 -19.12 -15.95
CA ILE A 158 -9.31 -17.73 -15.54
C ILE A 158 -9.75 -17.52 -14.08
N LEU A 159 -10.87 -18.12 -13.66
CA LEU A 159 -11.34 -18.04 -12.27
C LEU A 159 -10.36 -18.73 -11.31
N LYS A 160 -9.88 -19.93 -11.65
CA LYS A 160 -8.86 -20.65 -10.85
C LYS A 160 -7.55 -19.87 -10.77
N THR A 161 -7.10 -19.32 -11.89
CA THR A 161 -5.89 -18.49 -11.97
C THR A 161 -6.03 -17.24 -11.10
N ARG A 162 -7.21 -16.61 -11.13
CA ARG A 162 -7.51 -15.44 -10.29
C ARG A 162 -7.48 -15.80 -8.81
N GLU A 163 -8.08 -16.91 -8.41
CA GLU A 163 -8.05 -17.40 -7.03
C GLU A 163 -6.62 -17.71 -6.57
N GLU A 164 -5.83 -18.38 -7.41
CA GLU A 164 -4.41 -18.64 -7.15
C GLU A 164 -3.62 -17.34 -6.97
N TYR A 165 -3.83 -16.36 -7.86
CA TYR A 165 -3.21 -15.04 -7.75
C TYR A 165 -3.58 -14.31 -6.45
N PHE A 166 -4.86 -14.35 -6.06
CA PHE A 166 -5.31 -13.79 -4.77
C PHE A 166 -4.62 -14.48 -3.58
N ARG A 167 -4.48 -15.80 -3.62
CA ARG A 167 -3.78 -16.57 -2.58
C ARG A 167 -2.30 -16.20 -2.49
N LEU A 168 -1.64 -15.98 -3.63
CA LEU A 168 -0.25 -15.53 -3.69
C LEU A 168 -0.08 -14.12 -3.10
N LEU A 169 -1.03 -13.22 -3.34
CA LEU A 169 -1.02 -11.89 -2.73
C LEU A 169 -1.18 -11.96 -1.20
N GLU A 170 -2.12 -12.77 -0.71
CA GLU A 170 -2.29 -12.99 0.73
C GLU A 170 -1.04 -13.61 1.37
N GLN A 171 -0.41 -14.58 0.69
CA GLN A 171 0.84 -15.17 1.16
C GLN A 171 1.97 -14.13 1.17
N GLY A 172 2.09 -13.29 0.15
CA GLY A 172 3.08 -12.23 0.08
C GLY A 172 2.90 -11.16 1.16
N GLU A 173 1.66 -10.79 1.50
CA GLU A 173 1.37 -9.92 2.64
C GLU A 173 1.70 -10.61 3.98
N SER A 174 1.37 -11.90 4.11
CA SER A 174 1.70 -12.69 5.30
C SER A 174 3.22 -12.82 5.48
N GLN A 175 3.97 -12.97 4.39
CA GLN A 175 5.42 -13.12 4.36
C GLN A 175 6.12 -11.79 4.63
N LYS A 176 5.59 -10.66 4.13
CA LYS A 176 6.02 -9.31 4.57
C LYS A 176 5.75 -9.10 6.06
N SER A 177 4.62 -9.59 6.60
CA SER A 177 4.32 -9.51 8.03
C SER A 177 5.20 -10.44 8.88
N ALA A 178 5.57 -11.61 8.34
CA ALA A 178 6.43 -12.58 8.99
C ALA A 178 7.90 -12.14 8.96
N ILE A 179 8.37 -11.56 7.85
CA ILE A 179 9.68 -10.92 7.72
C ILE A 179 9.73 -9.66 8.60
N ALA A 180 8.65 -8.86 8.69
CA ALA A 180 8.56 -7.78 9.66
C ALA A 180 8.58 -8.28 11.12
N LYS A 181 8.03 -9.46 11.40
CA LYS A 181 8.12 -10.11 12.72
C LYS A 181 9.50 -10.69 13.03
N ILE A 182 10.21 -11.22 12.03
CA ILE A 182 11.56 -11.79 12.18
C ILE A 182 12.62 -10.67 12.20
N GLY A 183 12.38 -9.56 11.48
CA GLY A 183 13.23 -8.37 11.43
C GLY A 183 12.95 -7.31 12.50
N GLY A 184 12.09 -7.58 13.49
CA GLY A 184 11.74 -6.55 14.47
C GLY A 184 10.91 -7.04 15.65
N GLN A 185 11.58 -7.50 16.71
CA GLN A 185 11.15 -7.06 18.04
C GLN A 185 11.47 -5.56 18.19
N SER A 186 10.65 -4.72 17.55
CA SER A 186 10.55 -3.30 17.83
C SER A 186 9.44 -2.71 16.95
N GLY A 187 8.43 -2.09 17.57
CA GLY A 187 7.73 -0.99 16.91
C GLY A 187 6.23 -1.13 16.65
N GLY A 188 5.47 -1.57 17.64
CA GLY A 188 4.33 -0.72 17.99
C GLY A 188 4.88 0.57 18.60
N SER A 189 4.84 1.66 17.83
CA SER A 189 5.14 3.07 18.18
C SER A 189 6.53 3.65 17.80
N ASN A 190 6.43 4.80 17.13
CA ASN A 190 7.39 5.89 16.91
C ASN A 190 8.37 5.77 15.73
N SER A 191 8.13 6.62 14.72
CA SER A 191 8.98 6.89 13.54
C SER A 191 10.44 7.24 13.87
N VAL A 192 10.74 7.54 15.14
CA VAL A 192 12.09 7.85 15.62
C VAL A 192 12.97 6.61 15.73
N TYR A 193 12.39 5.42 15.93
CA TYR A 193 13.17 4.17 15.94
C TYR A 193 13.66 3.84 14.54
N ASP A 194 12.76 3.94 13.56
CA ASP A 194 13.09 3.74 12.14
C ASP A 194 14.10 4.79 11.64
N ALA A 195 13.98 6.05 12.11
CA ALA A 195 14.96 7.09 11.81
C ALA A 195 16.33 6.86 12.49
N PHE A 196 16.35 6.37 13.73
CA PHE A 196 17.58 6.07 14.46
C PHE A 196 18.29 4.84 13.89
N VAL A 197 17.53 3.80 13.52
CA VAL A 197 18.06 2.60 12.84
C VAL A 197 18.66 2.98 11.49
N ASN A 198 17.98 3.80 10.69
CA ASN A 198 18.52 4.30 9.42
C ASN A 198 19.72 5.25 9.61
N MET A 199 19.81 5.95 10.74
CA MET A 199 20.94 6.82 11.08
C MET A 199 22.16 6.04 11.58
N MET A 200 21.96 4.90 12.26
CA MET A 200 23.03 4.03 12.76
C MET A 200 23.53 3.02 11.72
N ILE A 201 22.62 2.40 10.96
CA ILE A 201 22.93 1.41 9.94
C ILE A 201 23.28 2.09 8.60
N GLY A 202 22.92 3.37 8.46
CA GLY A 202 22.92 4.05 7.16
C GLY A 202 21.74 3.60 6.30
N PRO A 203 21.33 4.39 5.31
CA PRO A 203 20.36 3.94 4.31
C PRO A 203 20.86 2.65 3.67
N ASP A 204 20.03 1.61 3.73
CA ASP A 204 20.27 0.28 3.16
C ASP A 204 20.91 0.41 1.75
N GLU A 205 22.13 -0.09 1.59
CA GLU A 205 22.91 -0.05 0.32
C GLU A 205 22.16 -0.73 -0.84
N THR A 206 21.13 -1.52 -0.51
CA THR A 206 20.25 -2.19 -1.47
C THR A 206 19.08 -1.32 -1.94
N SER A 207 18.88 -0.10 -1.41
CA SER A 207 17.78 0.78 -1.82
C SER A 207 17.90 1.25 -3.28
N ALA A 208 16.77 1.34 -3.98
CA ALA A 208 16.71 1.76 -5.38
C ALA A 208 17.24 3.19 -5.62
N GLU A 209 17.28 4.03 -4.57
CA GLU A 209 17.73 5.43 -4.64
C GLU A 209 19.26 5.59 -4.74
N GLN A 210 20.03 4.59 -4.32
CA GLN A 210 21.50 4.58 -4.45
C GLN A 210 22.00 3.82 -5.68
N ARG A 211 21.09 3.31 -6.51
CA ARG A 211 21.42 2.58 -7.73
C ARG A 211 21.44 3.54 -8.91
N TYR A 212 22.52 3.52 -9.67
CA TYR A 212 22.62 4.32 -10.88
C TYR A 212 21.88 3.66 -12.05
N ALA A 213 21.26 4.46 -12.89
CA ALA A 213 20.63 3.98 -14.13
C ALA A 213 21.67 3.53 -15.16
N LEU A 214 21.42 2.37 -15.80
CA LEU A 214 22.18 1.89 -16.95
C LEU A 214 21.60 2.52 -18.23
N ILE A 215 22.27 3.54 -18.74
CA ILE A 215 21.88 4.25 -19.95
C ILE A 215 22.84 3.88 -21.08
N CYS A 216 22.31 3.51 -22.24
CA CYS A 216 23.15 3.15 -23.39
C CYS A 216 23.82 4.39 -23.98
N GLN A 217 25.11 4.34 -24.28
CA GLN A 217 25.84 5.47 -24.87
C GLN A 217 25.47 5.76 -26.32
N LYS A 218 24.99 4.76 -27.07
CA LYS A 218 24.65 4.89 -28.49
C LYS A 218 23.20 5.33 -28.72
N CYS A 219 22.25 4.73 -28.00
CA CYS A 219 20.82 4.97 -28.21
C CYS A 219 20.11 5.65 -27.02
N HIS A 220 20.83 5.94 -25.93
CA HIS A 220 20.31 6.61 -24.72
C HIS A 220 19.07 5.95 -24.08
N ARG A 221 18.79 4.69 -24.42
CA ARG A 221 17.73 3.91 -23.80
C ARG A 221 18.13 3.52 -22.37
N HIS A 222 17.19 3.66 -21.44
CA HIS A 222 17.31 3.16 -20.07
C HIS A 222 17.13 1.63 -20.05
N ASN A 223 18.14 0.90 -19.57
CA ASN A 223 18.17 -0.57 -19.56
C ASN A 223 18.10 -1.16 -18.14
N GLY A 224 17.66 -0.37 -17.16
CA GLY A 224 17.51 -0.79 -15.76
C GLY A 224 18.50 -0.11 -14.83
N LEU A 225 18.67 -0.70 -13.64
CA LEU A 225 19.52 -0.19 -12.56
C LEU A 225 20.80 -1.03 -12.44
N ALA A 226 21.92 -0.38 -12.15
CA ALA A 226 23.19 -1.04 -11.86
C ALA A 226 23.11 -1.84 -10.55
N PRO A 227 23.87 -2.96 -10.43
CA PRO A 227 24.03 -3.68 -9.17
C PRO A 227 24.57 -2.75 -8.05
N PRO A 228 24.19 -3.01 -6.78
CA PRO A 228 24.63 -2.19 -5.66
C PRO A 228 26.17 -2.15 -5.58
N GLY A 229 26.73 -0.98 -5.29
CA GLY A 229 28.18 -0.78 -5.16
C GLY A 229 28.97 -0.63 -6.47
N THR A 230 28.33 -0.63 -7.64
CA THR A 230 29.02 -0.50 -8.95
C THR A 230 28.62 0.76 -9.72
N PHE A 231 29.59 1.41 -10.36
CA PHE A 231 29.32 2.56 -11.23
C PHE A 231 28.83 2.13 -12.61
N PRO A 232 27.95 2.91 -13.29
CA PRO A 232 27.36 2.56 -14.59
C PRO A 232 28.34 2.23 -15.71
N HIS A 233 29.55 2.80 -15.67
CA HIS A 233 30.57 2.61 -16.69
C HIS A 233 31.40 1.34 -16.48
N LEU A 234 31.28 0.67 -15.34
CA LEU A 234 31.97 -0.59 -15.02
C LEU A 234 31.12 -1.81 -15.32
N VAL A 235 29.80 -1.64 -15.44
CA VAL A 235 28.86 -2.74 -15.71
C VAL A 235 28.83 -3.00 -17.20
N SER A 236 29.37 -4.14 -17.62
CA SER A 236 29.31 -4.59 -19.02
C SER A 236 27.92 -5.13 -19.34
N TYR A 237 27.19 -4.50 -20.26
CA TYR A 237 25.91 -4.99 -20.72
C TYR A 237 25.66 -4.69 -22.20
N GLU A 238 24.95 -5.59 -22.87
CA GLU A 238 24.49 -5.39 -24.24
C GLU A 238 23.12 -4.70 -24.23
N CYS A 239 23.00 -3.58 -24.96
CA CYS A 239 21.72 -2.87 -25.01
C CYS A 239 20.70 -3.62 -25.89
N PRO A 240 19.53 -4.03 -25.35
CA PRO A 240 18.47 -4.71 -26.13
C PRO A 240 17.84 -3.80 -27.20
N GLY A 241 18.07 -2.49 -27.14
CA GLY A 241 17.55 -1.53 -28.13
C GLY A 241 18.41 -1.41 -29.39
N CYS A 242 19.74 -1.48 -29.27
CA CYS A 242 20.66 -1.20 -30.39
C CYS A 242 21.87 -2.15 -30.50
N GLY A 243 21.94 -3.19 -29.65
CA GLY A 243 22.99 -4.22 -29.66
C GLY A 243 24.40 -3.71 -29.34
N THR A 244 24.53 -2.52 -28.74
CA THR A 244 25.85 -1.95 -28.41
C THR A 244 26.26 -2.36 -27.01
N MET A 245 27.49 -2.88 -26.87
CA MET A 245 28.10 -3.20 -25.59
C MET A 245 28.51 -1.92 -24.86
N ASN A 246 27.97 -1.70 -23.66
CA ASN A 246 28.31 -0.57 -22.80
C ASN A 246 29.09 -1.10 -21.59
N GLY A 247 30.08 -0.35 -21.10
CA GLY A 247 30.90 -0.71 -19.93
C GLY A 247 32.36 -1.00 -20.25
N ALA A 248 33.23 -0.92 -19.24
CA ALA A 248 34.66 -1.26 -19.35
C ALA A 248 34.93 -2.70 -18.96
N VAL A 249 35.66 -3.44 -19.81
CA VAL A 249 36.17 -4.77 -19.50
C VAL A 249 37.39 -4.61 -18.59
N SER A 250 37.20 -4.49 -17.28
CA SER A 250 38.26 -4.72 -16.31
C SER A 250 37.90 -5.94 -15.47
N SER A 251 38.77 -6.94 -15.51
CA SER A 251 38.68 -8.20 -14.76
C SER A 251 38.38 -7.97 -13.27
N PRO A 252 37.54 -8.80 -12.63
CA PRO A 252 37.23 -8.67 -11.23
C PRO A 252 38.45 -9.10 -10.42
N LYS A 253 39.14 -8.16 -9.76
CA LYS A 253 39.94 -8.50 -8.58
C LYS A 253 38.96 -8.69 -7.43
N SER A 254 38.87 -9.92 -6.98
CA SER A 254 38.17 -10.34 -5.77
C SER A 254 38.87 -9.74 -4.55
N ASP A 255 38.39 -8.59 -4.07
CA ASP A 255 38.73 -8.12 -2.74
C ASP A 255 37.81 -8.84 -1.74
N LEU A 256 38.17 -10.10 -1.46
CA LEU A 256 37.65 -10.86 -0.35
C LEU A 256 38.28 -10.33 0.94
N VAL A 257 37.40 -9.93 1.84
CA VAL A 257 37.59 -9.70 3.27
C VAL A 257 38.61 -10.69 3.87
N SER A 258 39.76 -10.19 4.29
CA SER A 258 40.69 -10.93 5.15
C SER A 258 40.48 -10.52 6.61
N THR A 259 39.85 -11.41 7.37
CA THR A 259 39.92 -11.51 8.83
C THR A 259 41.39 -11.49 9.30
N PRO A 260 41.77 -10.72 10.34
CA PRO A 260 43.11 -10.79 10.90
C PRO A 260 43.22 -11.95 11.90
N SER A 261 44.03 -12.95 11.57
CA SER A 261 44.54 -13.95 12.52
C SER A 261 46.05 -13.73 12.71
N GLU A 262 46.41 -13.47 13.97
CA GLU A 262 47.69 -13.72 14.65
C GLU A 262 49.01 -13.44 13.89
N ILE A 263 49.75 -12.43 14.37
CA ILE A 263 51.21 -12.38 14.22
C ILE A 263 51.84 -12.15 15.61
N SER A 264 52.86 -12.96 15.85
CA SER A 264 53.64 -13.23 17.04
C SER A 264 54.47 -12.07 17.58
N GLU A 265 54.70 -12.13 18.89
CA GLU A 265 55.62 -11.33 19.67
C GLU A 265 57.09 -11.70 19.36
N GLU A 266 57.79 -10.96 18.51
CA GLU A 266 59.27 -11.12 18.42
C GLU A 266 60.08 -9.89 17.92
N ASP A 267 59.52 -8.67 17.96
CA ASP A 267 60.27 -7.44 17.61
C ASP A 267 60.12 -6.36 18.70
N ARG A 268 60.57 -6.65 19.93
CA ARG A 268 60.60 -5.66 21.02
C ARG A 268 61.97 -5.53 21.70
N GLU A 269 63.02 -5.53 20.90
CA GLU A 269 64.37 -5.10 21.30
C GLU A 269 65.02 -4.28 20.18
N ARG A 270 64.53 -3.05 19.98
CA ARG A 270 65.29 -1.95 19.37
C ARG A 270 64.47 -0.67 19.40
N GLU A 271 64.42 -0.03 20.56
CA GLU A 271 64.14 1.43 20.65
C GLU A 271 64.54 2.00 22.04
N ASP A 272 65.61 1.45 22.63
CA ASP A 272 66.47 2.22 23.53
C ASP A 272 67.41 3.06 22.66
N GLU A 273 66.89 4.14 22.08
CA GLU A 273 67.65 5.31 21.63
C GLU A 273 66.67 6.40 21.16
N ILE A 274 66.25 7.25 22.11
CA ILE A 274 66.03 8.72 22.07
C ILE A 274 64.99 9.14 23.11
#